data_AF-A0A9D4EL36-F1
#
_entry.id   AF-A0A9D4EL36-F1
#
_cell.length_a   1.000
_cell.length_b   1.000
_cell.length_c   1.000
_cell.angle_alpha   90.00
_cell.angle_beta   90.00
_cell.angle_gamma   90.00
#
_symmetry.space_group_name_H-M   'P 1'
#
loop_
_entity.id
_entity.type
_entity.pdbx_description
1 polymer ?
#
loop_
_entity_poly.entity_id
_entity_poly.type
_entity_poly.pdbx_seq_one_letter_code
_entity_poly.pdbx_strand_id
1 'polypeptide(L)'
;MSALKLSPFQQEKLQYYFNFFDSDGNGQLELSDLDGFMKKVLDFTGWDVDSQCARECHEVHECFFHTLMEKAEKGSDRINLAKWFRMWDGLIPGCMSMRNFPVWLRLLPKSLFRIIDKKGDEKIDAKELADFYVKFVGIPEGNVTSLVNYAMEQMTDHGKYPLTLDSYNQMFANFLIGRTPYGPGRFIFGCFEHMVQRTEFQLIQGPSDILQDPLSEFKRLQIAQHSPQTPNSLVKVKFFRAA
;
A
#
# COMPACT_ATOMS: atom_id res chain seq x y z
N MET A 1 -3.37 19.42 22.99
CA MET A 1 -2.55 18.73 21.98
C MET A 1 -3.51 18.22 20.91
N SER A 2 -3.36 18.63 19.65
CA SER A 2 -4.25 18.18 18.58
C SER A 2 -4.08 16.69 18.36
N ALA A 3 -5.16 15.91 18.49
CA ALA A 3 -5.17 14.50 18.13
C ALA A 3 -4.65 14.36 16.69
N LEU A 4 -3.62 13.54 16.49
CA LEU A 4 -3.06 13.25 15.18
C LEU A 4 -4.10 12.49 14.36
N LYS A 5 -4.89 13.22 13.58
CA LYS A 5 -5.95 12.69 12.73
C LYS A 5 -5.35 11.80 11.64
N LEU A 6 -5.93 10.61 11.43
CA LEU A 6 -5.60 9.70 10.32
C LEU A 6 -5.47 10.46 8.98
N SER A 7 -4.38 10.19 8.24
CA SER A 7 -4.19 10.77 6.90
C SER A 7 -5.25 10.23 5.91
N PRO A 8 -5.54 10.95 4.81
CA PRO A 8 -6.47 10.46 3.78
C PRO A 8 -6.11 9.06 3.28
N PHE A 9 -4.82 8.82 3.00
CA PHE A 9 -4.32 7.52 2.60
C PHE A 9 -4.53 6.42 3.66
N GLN A 10 -4.37 6.74 4.95
CA GLN A 10 -4.67 5.79 6.02
C GLN A 10 -6.16 5.47 6.09
N GLN A 11 -7.03 6.48 5.92
CA GLN A 11 -8.48 6.28 5.89
C GLN A 11 -8.88 5.36 4.72
N GLU A 12 -8.29 5.52 3.54
CA GLU A 12 -8.57 4.63 2.40
C GLU A 12 -8.19 3.17 2.68
N LYS A 13 -7.01 2.92 3.25
CA LYS A 13 -6.62 1.55 3.63
C LYS A 13 -7.52 0.96 4.70
N LEU A 14 -7.90 1.77 5.69
CA LEU A 14 -8.78 1.34 6.76
C LEU A 14 -10.20 1.12 6.25
N GLN A 15 -10.68 1.90 5.28
CA GLN A 15 -11.94 1.64 4.58
C GLN A 15 -11.87 0.32 3.82
N TYR A 16 -10.78 0.08 3.10
CA TYR A 16 -10.59 -1.18 2.39
C TYR A 16 -10.61 -2.36 3.36
N TYR A 17 -9.97 -2.19 4.51
CA TYR A 17 -9.97 -3.20 5.57
C TYR A 17 -11.34 -3.39 6.23
N PHE A 18 -12.12 -2.32 6.38
CA PHE A 18 -13.50 -2.39 6.82
C PHE A 18 -14.34 -3.23 5.84
N ASN A 19 -14.26 -2.91 4.54
CA ASN A 19 -15.00 -3.60 3.48
C ASN A 19 -14.59 -5.08 3.33
N PHE A 20 -13.38 -5.44 3.74
CA PHE A 20 -12.93 -6.82 3.75
C PHE A 20 -13.73 -7.68 4.76
N PHE A 21 -14.19 -7.07 5.85
CA PHE A 21 -15.01 -7.73 6.87
C PHE A 21 -16.52 -7.53 6.69
N ASP A 22 -16.94 -6.40 6.11
CA ASP A 22 -18.35 -6.10 5.81
C ASP A 22 -18.87 -7.05 4.72
N SER A 23 -19.41 -8.18 5.15
CA SER A 23 -19.68 -9.33 4.30
C SER A 23 -20.96 -9.17 3.49
N ASP A 24 -21.92 -8.40 4.01
CA ASP A 24 -23.19 -8.08 3.36
C ASP A 24 -23.16 -6.73 2.63
N GLY A 25 -22.11 -5.92 2.84
CA GLY A 25 -21.89 -4.65 2.16
C GLY A 25 -22.83 -3.55 2.64
N ASN A 26 -23.40 -3.68 3.84
CA ASN A 26 -24.37 -2.72 4.38
C ASN A 26 -23.70 -1.46 4.98
N GLY A 27 -22.37 -1.42 5.03
CA GLY A 27 -21.60 -0.30 5.57
C GLY A 27 -21.51 -0.26 7.11
N GLN A 28 -21.87 -1.36 7.77
CA GLN A 28 -21.80 -1.59 9.21
C GLN A 28 -21.10 -2.93 9.45
N LEU A 29 -20.22 -2.98 10.45
CA LEU A 29 -19.70 -4.25 10.96
C LEU A 29 -20.53 -4.70 12.16
N GLU A 30 -21.08 -5.90 12.05
CA GLU A 30 -21.90 -6.58 13.05
C GLU A 30 -21.36 -8.00 13.31
N LEU A 31 -21.83 -8.69 14.36
CA LEU A 31 -21.39 -10.07 14.63
C LEU A 31 -21.85 -11.03 13.53
N SER A 32 -22.94 -10.74 12.81
CA SER A 32 -23.36 -11.51 11.64
C SER A 32 -22.35 -11.47 10.49
N ASP A 33 -21.52 -10.43 10.40
CA ASP A 33 -20.43 -10.38 9.42
C ASP A 33 -19.35 -11.41 9.69
N LEU A 34 -19.15 -11.75 10.96
CA LEU A 34 -18.26 -12.85 11.34
C LEU A 34 -18.76 -14.17 10.77
N ASP A 35 -20.07 -14.43 10.83
CA ASP A 35 -20.65 -15.66 10.28
C ASP A 35 -20.43 -15.74 8.76
N GLY A 36 -20.64 -14.63 8.05
CA GLY A 36 -20.36 -14.52 6.62
C GLY A 36 -18.89 -14.74 6.29
N PHE A 37 -18.00 -14.11 7.06
CA PHE A 37 -16.55 -14.29 6.93
C PHE A 37 -16.13 -15.73 7.20
N MET A 38 -16.63 -16.36 8.26
CA MET A 38 -16.28 -17.73 8.63
C MET A 38 -16.79 -18.74 7.60
N LYS A 39 -18.00 -18.55 7.07
CA LYS A 39 -18.50 -19.37 5.95
C LYS A 39 -17.56 -19.29 4.76
N LYS A 40 -17.13 -18.08 4.39
CA LYS A 40 -16.18 -17.86 3.30
C LYS A 40 -14.82 -18.51 3.54
N VAL A 41 -14.34 -18.49 4.79
CA VAL A 41 -13.12 -19.20 5.21
C VAL A 41 -13.27 -20.71 5.04
N LEU A 42 -14.37 -21.30 5.51
CA LEU A 42 -14.63 -22.73 5.38
C LEU A 42 -14.73 -23.15 3.91
N ASP A 43 -15.46 -22.39 3.10
CA ASP A 43 -15.61 -22.64 1.66
C ASP A 43 -14.26 -22.58 0.92
N PHE A 44 -13.38 -21.65 1.30
CA PHE A 44 -12.06 -21.49 0.68
C PHE A 44 -11.03 -22.53 1.12
N THR A 45 -10.98 -22.80 2.42
CA THR A 45 -9.98 -23.70 3.03
C THR A 45 -10.37 -25.16 2.87
N GLY A 46 -11.67 -25.46 2.84
CA GLY A 46 -12.20 -26.83 2.95
C GLY A 46 -12.07 -27.40 4.36
N TRP A 47 -11.86 -26.56 5.38
CA TRP A 47 -11.80 -27.01 6.76
C TRP A 47 -13.16 -27.53 7.22
N ASP A 48 -13.11 -28.56 8.06
CA ASP A 48 -14.28 -29.00 8.80
C ASP A 48 -14.63 -27.98 9.89
N VAL A 49 -15.93 -27.74 10.12
CA VAL A 49 -16.40 -26.74 11.10
C VAL A 49 -15.94 -27.07 12.52
N ASP A 50 -15.78 -28.36 12.84
CA ASP A 50 -15.31 -28.86 14.12
C ASP A 50 -13.78 -29.10 14.12
N SER A 51 -13.07 -28.70 13.06
CA SER A 51 -11.62 -28.76 13.04
C SER A 51 -11.01 -27.75 14.02
N GLN A 52 -9.82 -28.07 14.53
CA GLN A 52 -9.08 -27.13 15.38
C GLN A 52 -8.75 -25.82 14.64
N CYS A 53 -8.43 -25.88 13.34
CA CYS A 53 -8.14 -24.70 12.54
C CYS A 53 -9.35 -23.77 12.41
N ALA A 54 -10.55 -24.32 12.17
CA ALA A 54 -11.78 -23.55 12.07
C ALA A 54 -12.14 -22.88 13.41
N ARG A 55 -12.07 -23.63 14.53
CA ARG A 55 -12.31 -23.08 15.87
C ARG A 55 -11.34 -21.97 16.26
N GLU A 56 -10.03 -22.20 16.08
CA GLU A 56 -9.02 -21.19 16.39
C GLU A 56 -9.22 -19.92 15.54
N CYS A 57 -9.59 -20.07 14.25
CA CYS A 57 -9.90 -18.94 13.38
C CYS A 57 -11.14 -18.19 13.86
N HIS A 58 -12.21 -18.91 14.23
CA HIS A 58 -13.43 -18.31 14.77
C HIS A 58 -13.13 -17.51 16.04
N GLU A 59 -12.48 -18.12 17.05
CA GLU A 59 -12.17 -17.48 18.33
C GLU A 59 -11.34 -16.20 18.16
N VAL A 60 -10.36 -16.20 17.24
CA VAL A 60 -9.54 -15.03 16.94
C VAL A 60 -10.37 -13.89 16.36
N HIS A 61 -11.25 -14.19 15.40
CA HIS A 61 -12.07 -13.17 14.75
C HIS A 61 -13.24 -12.72 15.64
N GLU A 62 -13.85 -13.61 16.41
CA GLU A 62 -14.84 -13.28 17.44
C GLU A 62 -14.25 -12.32 18.49
N CYS A 63 -13.05 -12.63 19.00
CA CYS A 63 -12.34 -11.74 19.92
C CYS A 63 -12.05 -10.36 19.29
N PHE A 64 -11.68 -10.34 18.01
CA PHE A 64 -11.50 -9.10 17.25
C PHE A 64 -12.80 -8.29 17.19
N PHE A 65 -13.92 -8.87 16.74
CA PHE A 65 -15.20 -8.19 16.61
C PHE A 65 -15.75 -7.71 17.96
N HIS A 66 -15.72 -8.54 19.01
CA HIS A 66 -16.17 -8.11 20.34
C HIS A 66 -15.34 -6.94 20.88
N THR A 67 -14.01 -7.03 20.76
CA THR A 67 -13.14 -5.96 21.26
C THR A 67 -13.31 -4.68 20.42
N LEU A 68 -13.56 -4.83 19.12
CA LEU A 68 -13.87 -3.73 18.21
C LEU A 68 -15.13 -2.99 18.67
N MET A 69 -16.21 -3.73 18.96
CA MET A 69 -17.49 -3.17 19.43
C MET A 69 -17.34 -2.48 20.77
N GLU A 70 -16.69 -3.13 21.74
CA GLU A 70 -16.44 -2.56 23.07
C GLU A 70 -15.65 -1.24 22.99
N LYS A 71 -14.65 -1.17 22.12
CA LYS A 71 -13.80 0.03 21.95
C LYS A 71 -14.44 1.13 21.12
N ALA A 72 -15.26 0.78 20.14
CA ALA A 72 -15.92 1.76 19.30
C ALA A 72 -16.99 2.52 20.07
N GLU A 73 -17.87 1.80 20.79
CA GLU A 73 -18.90 2.39 21.65
C GLU A 73 -19.52 1.30 22.55
N LYS A 74 -19.50 1.50 23.88
CA LYS A 74 -20.10 0.56 24.83
C LYS A 74 -21.61 0.42 24.58
N GLY A 75 -22.07 -0.82 24.35
CA GLY A 75 -23.48 -1.13 24.09
C GLY A 75 -23.93 -0.91 22.65
N SER A 76 -23.00 -0.71 21.72
CA SER A 76 -23.29 -0.67 20.28
C SER A 76 -22.99 -2.02 19.65
N ASP A 77 -24.02 -2.65 19.07
CA ASP A 77 -23.89 -3.95 18.39
C ASP A 77 -23.40 -3.81 16.93
N ARG A 78 -23.26 -2.56 16.46
CA ARG A 78 -22.86 -2.24 15.09
C ARG A 78 -21.82 -1.13 15.02
N ILE A 79 -20.92 -1.21 14.05
CA ILE A 79 -19.84 -0.23 13.86
C ILE A 79 -19.86 0.28 12.42
N ASN A 80 -20.20 1.56 12.26
CA ASN A 80 -20.03 2.23 10.98
C ASN A 80 -18.58 2.69 10.76
N LEU A 81 -18.30 3.09 9.53
CA LEU A 81 -16.99 3.60 9.13
C LEU A 81 -16.46 4.76 10.00
N ALA A 82 -17.32 5.69 10.42
CA ALA A 82 -16.88 6.83 11.21
C ALA A 82 -16.38 6.39 12.60
N LYS A 83 -17.06 5.42 13.24
CA LYS A 83 -16.63 4.80 14.49
C LYS A 83 -15.34 4.01 14.30
N TRP A 84 -15.24 3.25 13.21
CA TRP A 84 -14.04 2.53 12.81
C TRP A 84 -12.83 3.46 12.71
N PHE A 85 -12.94 4.58 11.99
CA PHE A 85 -11.85 5.56 11.90
C PHE A 85 -11.47 6.15 13.24
N ARG A 86 -12.44 6.52 14.10
CA ARG A 86 -12.14 7.04 15.44
C ARG A 86 -11.36 6.06 16.30
N MET A 87 -11.70 4.77 16.22
CA MET A 87 -10.97 3.73 16.94
C MET A 87 -9.52 3.65 16.46
N TRP A 88 -9.29 3.59 15.15
CA TRP A 88 -7.95 3.54 14.58
C TRP A 88 -7.14 4.81 14.82
N ASP A 89 -7.79 5.98 14.88
CA ASP A 89 -7.18 7.26 15.27
C ASP A 89 -6.62 7.23 16.69
N GLY A 90 -7.21 6.44 17.59
CA GLY A 90 -6.68 6.21 18.94
C GLY A 90 -5.62 5.11 19.03
N LEU A 91 -5.63 4.13 18.12
CA LEU A 91 -4.74 2.96 18.16
C LEU A 91 -3.43 3.14 17.40
N ILE A 92 -3.46 3.78 16.22
CA ILE A 92 -2.30 3.91 15.34
C ILE A 92 -1.23 4.86 15.92
N PRO A 93 -1.57 6.02 16.53
CA PRO A 93 -0.55 6.89 17.11
C PRO A 93 0.27 6.17 18.19
N GLY A 94 1.59 6.12 17.99
CA GLY A 94 2.51 5.44 18.91
C GLY A 94 2.81 3.98 18.57
N CYS A 95 2.10 3.40 17.59
CA CYS A 95 2.45 2.07 17.07
C CYS A 95 3.57 2.19 16.03
N MET A 96 4.69 1.49 16.27
CA MET A 96 5.83 1.43 15.34
C MET A 96 5.99 0.04 14.71
N SER A 97 5.36 -0.98 15.28
CA SER A 97 5.42 -2.36 14.82
C SER A 97 4.19 -3.14 15.29
N MET A 98 3.99 -4.37 14.78
CA MET A 98 2.94 -5.27 15.27
C MET A 98 2.97 -5.47 16.79
N ARG A 99 4.16 -5.40 17.42
CA ARG A 99 4.33 -5.60 18.87
C ARG A 99 3.65 -4.53 19.72
N ASN A 100 3.41 -3.34 19.17
CA ASN A 100 2.75 -2.25 19.88
C ASN A 100 1.22 -2.41 19.88
N PHE A 101 0.67 -3.27 19.02
CA PHE A 101 -0.77 -3.50 18.98
C PHE A 101 -1.23 -4.44 20.10
N PRO A 102 -2.48 -4.27 20.56
CA PRO A 102 -3.14 -5.22 21.45
C PRO A 102 -3.06 -6.67 20.97
N VAL A 103 -3.16 -7.61 21.91
CA VAL A 103 -3.06 -9.07 21.63
C VAL A 103 -4.02 -9.49 20.52
N TRP A 104 -5.29 -9.08 20.57
CA TRP A 104 -6.31 -9.45 19.59
C TRP A 104 -5.93 -9.05 18.15
N LEU A 105 -5.34 -7.86 17.94
CA LEU A 105 -4.82 -7.46 16.61
C LEU A 105 -3.59 -8.26 16.18
N ARG A 106 -2.76 -8.69 17.13
CA ARG A 106 -1.56 -9.50 16.84
C ARG A 106 -1.89 -10.93 16.43
N LEU A 107 -3.09 -11.41 16.70
CA LEU A 107 -3.54 -12.75 16.34
C LEU A 107 -4.08 -12.82 14.89
N LEU A 108 -4.62 -11.72 14.37
CA LEU A 108 -5.19 -11.67 13.02
C LEU A 108 -4.22 -12.07 11.90
N PRO A 109 -2.97 -11.57 11.84
CA PRO A 109 -2.08 -11.93 10.74
C PRO A 109 -1.76 -13.42 10.76
N LYS A 110 -1.66 -14.03 11.95
CA LYS A 110 -1.46 -15.48 12.09
C LYS A 110 -2.67 -16.26 11.59
N SER A 111 -3.88 -15.80 11.89
CA SER A 111 -5.10 -16.44 11.41
C SER A 111 -5.21 -16.35 9.89
N LEU A 112 -5.00 -15.16 9.31
CA LEU A 112 -5.04 -14.95 7.86
C LEU A 112 -3.94 -15.71 7.12
N PHE A 113 -2.72 -15.74 7.67
CA PHE A 113 -1.62 -16.52 7.11
C PHE A 113 -2.00 -18.00 6.98
N ARG A 114 -2.60 -18.58 8.02
CA ARG A 114 -3.06 -19.99 8.00
C ARG A 114 -4.20 -20.25 7.03
N ILE A 115 -5.05 -19.25 6.78
CA ILE A 115 -6.09 -19.36 5.75
C ILE A 115 -5.43 -19.49 4.36
N ILE A 116 -4.37 -18.72 4.10
CA ILE A 116 -3.66 -18.69 2.82
C ILE A 116 -2.73 -19.90 2.62
N ASP A 117 -1.95 -20.27 3.64
CA ASP A 117 -1.02 -21.41 3.65
C ASP A 117 -1.79 -22.75 3.75
N LYS A 118 -2.35 -23.16 2.62
CA LYS A 118 -3.14 -24.39 2.51
C LYS A 118 -2.28 -25.64 2.58
N LYS A 119 -1.01 -25.56 2.15
CA LYS A 119 -0.07 -26.67 2.23
C LYS A 119 0.43 -26.91 3.66
N GLY A 120 0.42 -25.88 4.51
CA GLY A 120 0.94 -25.95 5.87
C GLY A 120 2.46 -26.06 5.90
N ASP A 121 3.14 -25.50 4.90
CA ASP A 121 4.61 -25.52 4.80
C ASP A 121 5.27 -24.27 5.42
N GLU A 122 4.47 -23.46 6.12
CA GLU A 122 4.83 -22.21 6.78
C GLU A 122 5.31 -21.13 5.80
N LYS A 123 4.99 -21.26 4.51
CA LYS A 123 5.34 -20.31 3.45
C LYS A 123 4.19 -20.15 2.47
N ILE A 124 3.87 -18.91 2.11
CA ILE A 124 2.90 -18.64 1.06
C ILE A 124 3.61 -18.66 -0.30
N ASP A 125 3.19 -19.55 -1.18
CA ASP A 125 3.64 -19.55 -2.57
C ASP A 125 2.73 -18.74 -3.51
N ALA A 126 3.19 -18.55 -4.75
CA ALA A 126 2.44 -17.79 -5.75
C ALA A 126 1.08 -18.43 -6.08
N LYS A 127 0.96 -19.75 -6.02
CA LYS A 127 -0.28 -20.45 -6.33
C LYS A 127 -1.30 -20.26 -5.21
N GLU A 128 -0.87 -20.38 -3.95
CA GLU A 128 -1.70 -20.13 -2.77
C GLU A 128 -2.19 -18.69 -2.72
N LEU A 129 -1.31 -17.73 -3.04
CA LEU A 129 -1.69 -16.32 -3.14
C LEU A 129 -2.68 -16.06 -4.28
N ALA A 130 -2.47 -16.67 -5.46
CA ALA A 130 -3.40 -16.56 -6.59
C ALA A 130 -4.77 -17.15 -6.26
N ASP A 131 -4.79 -18.34 -5.66
CA ASP A 131 -6.01 -18.99 -5.18
C ASP A 131 -6.73 -18.09 -4.17
N PHE A 132 -6.00 -17.47 -3.23
CA PHE A 132 -6.57 -16.52 -2.27
C PHE A 132 -7.16 -15.27 -2.96
N TYR A 133 -6.46 -14.67 -3.92
CA TYR A 133 -6.95 -13.48 -4.63
C TYR A 133 -8.23 -13.76 -5.44
N VAL A 134 -8.30 -14.89 -6.14
CA VAL A 134 -9.47 -15.22 -6.95
C VAL A 134 -10.63 -15.69 -6.07
N LYS A 135 -10.40 -16.71 -5.24
CA LYS A 135 -11.48 -17.43 -4.56
C LYS A 135 -11.90 -16.78 -3.25
N PHE A 136 -10.97 -16.14 -2.56
CA PHE A 136 -11.25 -15.46 -1.30
C PHE A 136 -11.50 -13.97 -1.52
N VAL A 137 -10.61 -13.22 -2.18
CA VAL A 137 -10.83 -11.78 -2.36
C VAL A 137 -11.88 -11.49 -3.43
N GLY A 138 -11.98 -12.32 -4.48
CA GLY A 138 -12.93 -12.13 -5.59
C GLY A 138 -12.35 -11.33 -6.76
N ILE A 139 -11.03 -11.32 -6.94
CA ILE A 139 -10.38 -10.65 -8.06
C ILE A 139 -10.62 -11.47 -9.36
N PRO A 140 -11.05 -10.83 -10.47
CA PRO A 140 -11.24 -11.52 -11.73
C PRO A 140 -9.96 -12.23 -12.22
N GLU A 141 -10.10 -13.48 -12.68
CA GLU A 141 -8.97 -14.34 -13.06
C GLU A 141 -8.09 -13.75 -14.18
N GLY A 142 -8.65 -12.93 -15.06
CA GLY A 142 -7.98 -12.45 -16.27
C GLY A 142 -6.65 -11.73 -16.03
N ASN A 143 -6.48 -11.06 -14.88
CA ASN A 143 -5.25 -10.32 -14.56
C ASN A 143 -4.51 -10.86 -13.32
N VAL A 144 -4.98 -11.96 -12.72
CA VAL A 144 -4.49 -12.38 -11.39
C VAL A 144 -3.06 -12.88 -11.43
N THR A 145 -2.65 -13.59 -12.49
CA THR A 145 -1.30 -14.16 -12.59
C THR A 145 -0.23 -13.07 -12.60
N SER A 146 -0.41 -12.03 -13.42
CA SER A 146 0.53 -10.90 -13.48
C SER A 146 0.54 -10.13 -12.16
N LEU A 147 -0.62 -9.95 -11.54
CA LEU A 147 -0.76 -9.28 -10.25
C LEU A 147 -0.02 -10.04 -9.13
N VAL A 148 -0.18 -11.36 -9.09
CA VAL A 148 0.45 -12.25 -8.11
C VAL A 148 1.95 -12.29 -8.30
N ASN A 149 2.44 -12.39 -9.55
CA ASN A 149 3.88 -12.36 -9.81
C ASN A 149 4.50 -11.05 -9.31
N TYR A 150 3.88 -9.93 -9.65
CA TYR A 150 4.31 -8.62 -9.16
C TYR A 150 4.23 -8.52 -7.63
N ALA A 151 3.14 -9.00 -7.02
CA ALA A 151 3.03 -9.06 -5.57
C ALA A 151 4.18 -9.88 -4.98
N MET A 152 4.36 -11.13 -5.41
CA MET A 152 5.41 -12.02 -4.92
C MET A 152 6.79 -11.38 -5.02
N GLU A 153 7.15 -10.75 -6.14
CA GLU A 153 8.42 -10.02 -6.27
C GLU A 153 8.57 -8.92 -5.21
N GLN A 154 7.53 -8.12 -4.99
CA GLN A 154 7.55 -7.02 -4.01
C GLN A 154 7.53 -7.51 -2.55
N MET A 155 6.81 -8.60 -2.28
CA MET A 155 6.67 -9.16 -0.93
C MET A 155 7.91 -9.96 -0.51
N THR A 156 8.66 -10.53 -1.46
CA THR A 156 9.82 -11.40 -1.22
C THR A 156 11.17 -10.74 -1.52
N ASP A 157 11.19 -9.46 -1.92
CA ASP A 157 12.39 -8.78 -2.42
C ASP A 157 13.06 -9.59 -3.55
N HIS A 158 12.30 -9.83 -4.63
CA HIS A 158 12.69 -10.65 -5.78
C HIS A 158 13.14 -12.08 -5.41
N GLY A 159 12.47 -12.70 -4.44
CA GLY A 159 12.75 -14.06 -3.98
C GLY A 159 13.88 -14.17 -2.95
N LYS A 160 14.47 -13.05 -2.52
CA LYS A 160 15.53 -13.04 -1.50
C LYS A 160 15.05 -13.50 -0.13
N TYR A 161 13.80 -13.17 0.22
CA TYR A 161 13.18 -13.55 1.48
C TYR A 161 11.87 -14.30 1.25
N PRO A 162 11.70 -15.53 1.77
CA PRO A 162 10.46 -16.27 1.61
C PRO A 162 9.31 -15.59 2.37
N LEU A 163 8.09 -15.74 1.83
CA LEU A 163 6.88 -15.19 2.45
C LEU A 163 6.39 -16.09 3.61
N THR A 164 7.10 -16.01 4.73
CA THR A 164 6.79 -16.67 6.00
C THR A 164 5.84 -15.84 6.86
N LEU A 165 5.37 -16.42 7.97
CA LEU A 165 4.55 -15.71 8.96
C LEU A 165 5.23 -14.44 9.50
N ASP A 166 6.55 -14.42 9.69
CA ASP A 166 7.25 -13.23 10.19
C ASP A 166 7.21 -12.09 9.17
N SER A 167 7.56 -12.37 7.91
CA SER A 167 7.43 -11.39 6.82
C SER A 167 5.98 -10.92 6.65
N TYR A 168 5.00 -11.84 6.73
CA TYR A 168 3.59 -11.49 6.63
C TYR A 168 3.15 -10.55 7.76
N ASN A 169 3.61 -10.78 9.00
CA ASN A 169 3.38 -9.87 10.12
C ASN A 169 3.94 -8.46 9.87
N GLN A 170 5.14 -8.35 9.31
CA GLN A 170 5.74 -7.05 8.98
C GLN A 170 4.92 -6.31 7.92
N MET A 171 4.42 -7.04 6.93
CA MET A 171 3.57 -6.49 5.87
C MET A 171 2.20 -6.06 6.41
N PHE A 172 1.63 -6.83 7.34
CA PHE A 172 0.41 -6.45 8.04
C PHE A 172 0.59 -5.15 8.84
N ALA A 173 1.70 -5.02 9.58
CA ALA A 173 2.05 -3.75 10.22
C ALA A 173 2.24 -2.61 9.22
N ASN A 174 2.88 -2.87 8.07
CA ASN A 174 3.03 -1.88 7.00
C ASN A 174 1.65 -1.45 6.45
N PHE A 175 0.71 -2.37 6.29
CA PHE A 175 -0.64 -2.06 5.87
C PHE A 175 -1.38 -1.19 6.89
N LEU A 176 -1.29 -1.49 8.19
CA LEU A 176 -1.97 -0.68 9.22
C LEU A 176 -1.31 0.69 9.43
N ILE A 177 0.01 0.72 9.62
CA ILE A 177 0.73 1.91 10.11
C ILE A 177 1.32 2.72 8.94
N GLY A 178 1.62 2.09 7.81
CA GLY A 178 2.34 2.71 6.70
C GLY A 178 1.67 3.99 6.21
N ARG A 179 2.45 5.01 5.92
CA ARG A 179 1.95 6.31 5.42
C ARG A 179 2.13 6.48 3.92
N THR A 180 2.77 5.51 3.28
CA THR A 180 3.16 5.55 1.86
C THR A 180 2.39 4.52 1.05
N PRO A 181 1.98 4.85 -0.20
CA PRO A 181 1.19 3.98 -1.06
C PRO A 181 1.94 2.75 -1.61
N TYR A 182 3.27 2.80 -1.67
CA TYR A 182 4.09 1.77 -2.32
C TYR A 182 4.68 0.72 -1.37
N GLY A 183 4.13 0.59 -0.16
CA GLY A 183 4.59 -0.42 0.80
C GLY A 183 4.12 -1.84 0.42
N PRO A 184 4.88 -2.89 0.79
CA PRO A 184 4.52 -4.28 0.49
C PRO A 184 3.22 -4.73 1.17
N GLY A 185 2.78 -4.02 2.23
CA GLY A 185 1.51 -4.29 2.91
C GLY A 185 0.28 -4.16 2.02
N ARG A 186 0.36 -3.45 0.88
CA ARG A 186 -0.78 -3.31 -0.05
C ARG A 186 -1.26 -4.64 -0.64
N PHE A 187 -0.43 -5.67 -0.63
CA PHE A 187 -0.75 -6.94 -1.29
C PHE A 187 -1.51 -7.93 -0.38
N ILE A 188 -1.47 -7.77 0.94
CA ILE A 188 -1.94 -8.81 1.88
C ILE A 188 -3.44 -9.14 1.82
N PHE A 189 -4.24 -8.27 1.17
CA PHE A 189 -5.69 -8.41 1.04
C PHE A 189 -6.16 -8.38 -0.43
N GLY A 190 -5.30 -8.67 -1.41
CA GLY A 190 -5.69 -8.68 -2.83
C GLY A 190 -5.38 -7.39 -3.57
N CYS A 191 -4.21 -6.82 -3.31
CA CYS A 191 -3.68 -5.62 -3.97
C CYS A 191 -4.60 -4.40 -3.83
N PHE A 192 -4.53 -3.77 -2.66
CA PHE A 192 -5.04 -2.41 -2.45
C PHE A 192 -4.35 -1.44 -3.42
N GLU A 193 -5.11 -0.91 -4.37
CA GLU A 193 -4.67 0.17 -5.25
C GLU A 193 -5.14 1.51 -4.70
N HIS A 194 -4.19 2.36 -4.33
CA HIS A 194 -4.50 3.72 -3.95
C HIS A 194 -5.08 4.43 -5.18
N MET A 195 -6.29 4.98 -5.06
CA MET A 195 -6.83 5.85 -6.10
C MET A 195 -6.04 7.16 -6.08
N VAL A 196 -4.93 7.20 -6.80
CA VAL A 196 -4.27 8.45 -7.14
C VAL A 196 -5.30 9.22 -7.96
N GLN A 197 -5.92 10.24 -7.37
CA GLN A 197 -6.49 11.31 -8.18
C GLN A 197 -5.35 11.71 -9.11
N ARG A 198 -5.50 11.44 -10.41
CA ARG A 198 -4.63 11.99 -11.44
C ARG A 198 -4.88 13.50 -11.47
N THR A 199 -4.57 14.22 -10.41
CA THR A 199 -4.04 15.55 -10.58
C THR A 199 -2.78 15.33 -11.37
N GLU A 200 -2.88 15.57 -12.68
CA GLU A 200 -1.73 15.72 -13.56
C GLU A 200 -0.65 16.43 -12.74
N PHE A 201 0.50 15.79 -12.56
CA PHE A 201 1.63 16.45 -11.94
C PHE A 201 1.89 17.70 -12.78
N GLN A 202 1.42 18.86 -12.30
CA GLN A 202 1.84 20.12 -12.85
C GLN A 202 3.29 20.25 -12.42
N LEU A 203 4.19 19.84 -13.32
CA LEU A 203 5.57 20.24 -13.25
C LEU A 203 5.55 21.76 -13.01
N ILE A 204 6.13 22.21 -11.91
CA ILE A 204 6.40 23.63 -11.72
C ILE A 204 7.35 24.00 -12.85
N GLN A 205 6.80 24.49 -13.96
CA GLN A 205 7.61 25.11 -14.98
C GLN A 205 8.19 26.35 -14.31
N GLY A 206 9.53 26.44 -14.27
CA GLY A 206 10.19 27.69 -13.93
C GLY A 206 9.62 28.83 -14.80
N PRO A 207 9.71 30.09 -14.36
CA PRO A 207 9.14 31.22 -15.09
C PRO A 207 9.51 31.13 -16.57
N SER A 208 8.50 31.21 -17.44
CA SER A 208 8.57 30.97 -18.89
C SER A 208 9.52 31.90 -19.65
N ASP A 209 10.20 32.81 -18.95
CA ASP A 209 11.11 33.80 -19.50
C ASP A 209 12.59 33.35 -19.53
N ILE A 210 12.90 32.10 -19.14
CA ILE A 210 14.25 31.53 -19.29
C ILE A 210 14.21 30.33 -20.25
N LEU A 211 13.67 30.54 -21.45
CA LEU A 211 13.96 29.71 -22.61
C LEU A 211 14.58 30.59 -23.71
N GLN A 212 15.67 31.28 -23.40
CA GLN A 212 16.69 31.46 -24.42
C GLN A 212 17.45 30.13 -24.52
N ASP A 213 17.16 29.40 -25.60
CA ASP A 213 17.78 28.13 -25.95
C ASP A 213 19.32 28.20 -25.79
N PRO A 214 19.91 27.53 -24.77
CA PRO A 214 21.36 27.56 -24.54
C PRO A 214 22.16 26.96 -25.70
N LEU A 215 21.52 26.14 -26.54
CA LEU A 215 22.15 25.53 -27.72
C LEU A 215 22.17 26.50 -28.92
N SER A 216 21.30 27.52 -28.93
CA SER A 216 21.30 28.54 -29.98
C SER A 216 22.46 29.54 -29.86
N GLU A 217 22.90 29.86 -28.64
CA GLU A 217 24.13 30.64 -28.40
C GLU A 217 25.39 29.83 -28.75
N PHE A 218 25.45 28.55 -28.40
CA PHE A 218 26.58 27.67 -28.75
C PHE A 218 26.76 27.54 -30.26
N LYS A 219 25.66 27.46 -31.02
CA LYS A 219 25.69 27.44 -32.49
C LYS A 219 26.16 28.77 -33.07
N ARG A 220 25.80 29.91 -32.48
CA ARG A 220 26.29 31.24 -32.90
C ARG A 220 27.78 31.41 -32.65
N LEU A 221 28.30 30.91 -31.52
CA LEU A 221 29.72 31.01 -31.16
C LEU A 221 30.63 30.11 -32.01
N GLN A 222 30.16 28.96 -32.48
CA GLN A 222 30.96 28.08 -33.37
C GLN A 222 30.99 28.57 -34.83
N ILE A 223 29.91 29.18 -35.33
CA ILE A 223 29.85 29.72 -36.70
C ILE A 223 30.76 30.96 -36.84
N ALA A 224 30.96 31.73 -35.77
CA ALA A 224 31.83 32.90 -35.76
C ALA A 224 33.34 32.59 -35.86
N GLN A 225 33.76 31.33 -35.69
CA GLN A 225 35.19 30.94 -35.72
C GLN A 225 35.67 30.36 -37.06
N HIS A 226 34.80 30.18 -38.06
CA HIS A 226 35.18 29.61 -39.36
C HIS A 226 34.59 30.38 -40.55
N SER A 227 35.06 31.61 -40.78
CA SER A 227 34.97 32.22 -42.11
C SER A 227 36.24 32.97 -42.49
N PRO A 228 36.68 32.88 -43.77
CA PRO A 228 38.04 33.17 -44.18
C PRO A 228 38.24 34.66 -44.46
N GLN A 229 39.43 35.16 -44.13
CA GLN A 229 39.87 36.51 -44.48
C GLN A 229 39.92 36.72 -46.01
N THR A 230 39.50 37.90 -46.47
CA THR A 230 40.11 38.63 -47.60
C THR A 230 39.95 40.15 -47.40
N PRO A 231 40.81 40.99 -48.03
CA PRO A 231 41.42 42.16 -47.40
C PRO A 231 40.89 43.53 -47.93
N ASN A 232 41.44 44.62 -47.34
CA ASN A 232 41.26 46.06 -47.61
C ASN A 232 40.08 46.71 -46.85
N SER A 233 40.24 47.83 -46.13
CA SER A 233 41.22 48.93 -46.25
C SER A 233 41.32 49.77 -44.97
N LEU A 234 42.49 50.41 -44.81
CA LEU A 234 42.80 51.61 -44.02
C LEU A 234 43.11 51.49 -42.52
N VAL A 235 44.38 51.12 -42.32
CA VAL A 235 45.33 51.62 -41.32
C VAL A 235 45.14 53.12 -40.97
N LYS A 236 45.09 53.44 -39.67
CA LYS A 236 45.94 54.50 -39.07
C LYS A 236 46.30 54.17 -37.63
N VAL A 237 47.58 53.83 -37.49
CA VAL A 237 48.36 53.58 -36.28
C VAL A 237 48.62 54.88 -35.52
N LYS A 238 48.65 54.83 -34.17
CA LYS A 238 49.71 55.50 -33.40
C LYS A 238 49.99 54.76 -32.08
N PHE A 239 51.23 54.27 -32.01
CA PHE A 239 51.94 53.69 -30.89
C PHE A 239 52.06 54.64 -29.69
N PHE A 240 52.22 54.11 -28.47
CA PHE A 240 53.42 54.36 -27.65
C PHE A 240 53.60 53.28 -26.55
N ARG A 241 54.85 52.79 -26.45
CA ARG A 241 55.45 51.88 -25.44
C ARG A 241 55.39 52.52 -24.04
N ALA A 242 55.08 51.80 -22.96
CA ALA A 242 55.90 50.83 -22.21
C ALA A 242 57.21 51.40 -21.63
N ALA A 243 57.19 51.67 -20.32
CA ALA A 243 58.10 51.13 -19.31
C ALA A 243 57.52 51.46 -17.93
#